data_AF-A0A2D4EZZ7-F1
#
_entry.id   AF-A0A2D4EZZ7-F1
#
_cell.length_a   1.000
_cell.length_b   1.000
_cell.length_c   1.000
_cell.angle_alpha   90.00
_cell.angle_beta   90.00
_cell.angle_gamma   90.00
#
_symmetry.space_group_name_H-M   'P 1'
#
loop_
_entity.id
_entity.type
_entity.pdbx_description
1 polymer ?
#
loop_
_entity_poly.entity_id
_entity_poly.type
_entity_poly.pdbx_seq_one_letter_code
_entity_poly.pdbx_strand_id
1 'polypeptide(L)'
;MAPVTAFLGNVVMYLLFLFLFSYVLLLDFDPPPPKGPSGTEIVLYIWVFTLVCEEVRQGCFVGSRPLLQRVRRYFLDTWNQFDITALLLFMVGLVCRLFPSSYESGRTILCLDFMIFTLRLIHIFAVNKQLGPKMIIVGKMMKDVFFFLFFLGVWLVAYGVTTEGLLLPHDRRIPWIFRRVFYRPYLQIFGQIPLSEIDAAQITASNCTYDPLAILLEDATPCTNTYANWLVLILLVIFLLVANILLLNLLIAMFSYTFSKVQGNSDIYWKSQRYNLILEYHSRPALAPPFILISHLHLLFKRHIRKVQSAKRRDFLLELSEIQNRRLLTWESVQKENYLVAQARQKRDSDTERLRRTSQ
;
A
#
# COMPACT_ATOMS: atom_id res chain seq x y z
N MET A 1 19.45 17.04 -15.50
CA MET A 1 18.05 16.79 -15.88
C MET A 1 17.16 17.37 -14.80
N ALA A 2 16.03 17.97 -15.14
CA ALA A 2 15.09 18.46 -14.12
C ALA A 2 14.52 17.27 -13.32
N PRO A 3 14.30 17.39 -12.01
CA PRO A 3 13.78 16.29 -11.19
C PRO A 3 12.38 15.81 -11.64
N VAL A 4 11.59 16.71 -12.25
CA VAL A 4 10.26 16.38 -12.79
C VAL A 4 10.34 15.46 -14.00
N THR A 5 11.30 15.66 -14.92
CA THR A 5 11.45 14.79 -16.10
C THR A 5 12.01 13.43 -15.72
N ALA A 6 12.92 13.38 -14.73
CA ALA A 6 13.39 12.13 -14.15
C ALA A 6 12.26 11.35 -13.45
N PHE A 7 11.39 12.03 -12.71
CA PHE A 7 10.21 11.43 -12.09
C PHE A 7 9.27 10.83 -13.13
N LEU A 8 8.88 11.62 -14.16
CA LEU A 8 7.97 11.14 -15.20
C LEU A 8 8.57 9.95 -15.97
N GLY A 9 9.86 10.00 -16.30
CA GLY A 9 10.56 8.88 -16.93
C GLY A 9 10.54 7.62 -16.05
N ASN A 10 10.74 7.76 -14.75
CA ASN A 10 10.64 6.64 -13.81
C ASN A 10 9.22 6.05 -13.75
N VAL A 11 8.18 6.89 -13.75
CA VAL A 11 6.78 6.43 -13.78
C VAL A 11 6.48 5.67 -15.06
N VAL A 12 6.84 6.21 -16.23
CA VAL A 12 6.61 5.56 -17.53
C VAL A 12 7.33 4.22 -17.59
N MET A 13 8.61 4.18 -17.19
CA MET A 13 9.37 2.93 -17.16
C MET A 13 8.79 1.92 -16.18
N TYR A 14 8.30 2.36 -15.02
CA TYR A 14 7.64 1.46 -14.07
C TYR A 14 6.32 0.90 -14.59
N LEU A 15 5.53 1.69 -15.32
CA LEU A 15 4.32 1.20 -16.00
C LEU A 15 4.66 0.19 -17.10
N LEU A 16 5.73 0.43 -17.87
CA LEU A 16 6.24 -0.54 -18.86
C LEU A 16 6.72 -1.83 -18.19
N PHE A 17 7.38 -1.74 -17.04
CA PHE A 17 7.75 -2.91 -16.22
C PHE A 17 6.52 -3.72 -15.80
N LEU A 18 5.47 -3.07 -15.30
CA LEU A 18 4.23 -3.76 -14.91
C LEU A 18 3.54 -4.40 -16.12
N PHE A 19 3.55 -3.74 -17.28
CA PHE A 19 3.00 -4.29 -18.51
C PHE A 19 3.81 -5.50 -18.99
N LEU A 20 5.14 -5.44 -18.94
CA LEU A 20 6.00 -6.59 -19.26
C LEU A 20 5.76 -7.74 -18.28
N PHE A 21 5.64 -7.45 -16.99
CA PHE A 21 5.38 -8.47 -15.97
C PHE A 21 4.02 -9.14 -16.19
N SER A 22 2.96 -8.36 -16.46
CA SER A 22 1.65 -8.95 -16.75
C SER A 22 1.65 -9.75 -18.06
N TYR A 23 2.35 -9.28 -19.10
CA TYR A 23 2.53 -10.00 -20.35
C TYR A 23 3.22 -11.35 -20.12
N VAL A 24 4.32 -11.36 -19.36
CA VAL A 24 5.04 -12.60 -19.00
C VAL A 24 4.13 -13.56 -18.24
N LEU A 25 3.41 -13.10 -17.20
CA LEU A 25 2.56 -13.98 -16.38
C LEU A 25 1.35 -14.55 -17.14
N LEU A 26 0.77 -13.79 -18.06
CA LEU A 26 -0.46 -14.17 -18.75
C LEU A 26 -0.21 -14.97 -20.03
N LEU A 27 0.83 -14.60 -20.81
CA LEU A 27 1.02 -15.11 -22.17
C LEU A 27 2.26 -15.98 -22.34
N ASP A 28 3.38 -15.60 -21.71
CA ASP A 28 4.71 -16.17 -21.99
C ASP A 28 5.26 -17.06 -20.85
N PHE A 29 4.41 -17.44 -19.87
CA PHE A 29 4.80 -18.26 -18.72
C PHE A 29 4.71 -19.76 -19.06
N ASP A 30 5.64 -20.23 -19.90
CA ASP A 30 5.74 -21.63 -20.32
C ASP A 30 6.56 -22.49 -19.32
N PRO A 31 6.21 -23.78 -19.14
CA PRO A 31 6.88 -24.69 -18.24
C PRO A 31 8.30 -25.05 -18.72
N PRO A 32 9.25 -25.31 -17.79
CA PRO A 32 10.61 -25.68 -18.14
C PRO A 32 10.68 -27.10 -18.75
N PRO A 33 11.84 -27.44 -19.35
CA PRO A 33 12.16 -27.75 -20.77
C PRO A 33 11.15 -28.60 -21.60
N PRO A 34 11.23 -28.60 -22.96
CA PRO A 34 12.44 -28.36 -23.79
C PRO A 34 12.76 -26.91 -24.15
N LYS A 35 11.84 -25.97 -23.97
CA LYS A 35 12.10 -24.54 -24.20
C LYS A 35 12.46 -23.90 -22.87
N GLY A 36 13.65 -23.30 -22.78
CA GLY A 36 14.06 -22.51 -21.62
C GLY A 36 13.20 -21.26 -21.44
N PRO A 37 13.54 -20.37 -20.48
CA PRO A 37 12.77 -19.15 -20.26
C PRO A 37 12.69 -18.31 -21.55
N SER A 38 11.50 -17.75 -21.82
CA SER A 38 11.29 -16.89 -22.99
C SER A 38 12.21 -15.66 -22.90
N GLY A 39 12.57 -15.09 -24.05
CA GLY A 39 13.37 -13.85 -24.08
C GLY A 39 12.72 -12.72 -23.28
N THR A 40 11.39 -12.66 -23.24
CA THR A 40 10.62 -11.69 -22.45
C THR A 40 10.78 -11.88 -20.94
N GLU A 41 10.88 -13.12 -20.47
CA GLU A 41 11.17 -13.44 -19.07
C GLU A 41 12.58 -13.05 -18.67
N ILE A 42 13.56 -13.29 -19.54
CA ILE A 42 14.95 -12.88 -19.30
C ILE A 42 15.04 -11.36 -19.17
N VAL A 43 14.32 -10.61 -20.02
CA VAL A 43 14.24 -9.15 -19.90
C VAL A 43 13.63 -8.73 -18.55
N LEU A 44 12.57 -9.41 -18.09
CA LEU A 44 11.99 -9.16 -16.77
C LEU A 44 13.01 -9.39 -15.64
N TYR A 45 13.80 -10.47 -15.70
CA TYR A 45 14.81 -10.77 -14.69
C TYR A 45 15.92 -9.72 -14.65
N ILE A 46 16.38 -9.28 -15.82
CA ILE A 46 17.34 -8.19 -15.92
C ILE A 46 16.74 -6.91 -15.31
N TRP A 47 15.46 -6.64 -15.58
CA TRP A 47 14.77 -5.48 -15.02
C TRP A 47 14.70 -5.53 -13.49
N VAL A 48 14.27 -6.66 -12.92
CA VAL A 48 14.21 -6.79 -11.45
C VAL A 48 15.60 -6.72 -10.83
N PHE A 49 16.62 -7.29 -11.48
CA PHE A 49 18.00 -7.12 -11.06
C PHE A 49 18.41 -5.63 -11.00
N THR A 50 17.97 -4.81 -11.96
CA THR A 50 18.22 -3.36 -11.90
C THR A 50 17.54 -2.69 -10.69
N LEU A 51 16.35 -3.14 -10.30
CA LEU A 51 15.66 -2.66 -9.10
C LEU A 51 16.40 -3.07 -7.83
N VAL A 52 16.90 -4.31 -7.75
CA VAL A 52 17.75 -4.77 -6.64
C VAL A 52 19.00 -3.90 -6.52
N CYS A 53 19.68 -3.62 -7.64
CA CYS A 53 20.84 -2.73 -7.63
C CYS A 53 20.51 -1.32 -7.14
N GLU A 54 19.34 -0.78 -7.48
CA GLU A 54 18.88 0.52 -6.98
C GLU A 54 18.62 0.51 -5.48
N GLU A 55 17.95 -0.51 -4.95
CA GLU A 55 17.72 -0.64 -3.51
C GLU A 55 19.04 -0.77 -2.74
N VAL A 56 19.99 -1.56 -3.26
CA VAL A 56 21.34 -1.66 -2.69
C VAL A 56 22.08 -0.31 -2.76
N ARG A 57 21.93 0.46 -3.84
CA ARG A 57 22.49 1.82 -3.94
C ARG A 57 21.90 2.74 -2.87
N GLN A 58 20.57 2.72 -2.72
CA GLN A 58 19.82 3.53 -1.77
C GLN A 58 20.11 3.16 -0.32
N GLY A 59 20.32 1.87 -0.01
CA GLY A 59 20.72 1.39 1.31
C GLY A 59 22.20 1.66 1.64
N CYS A 60 23.12 1.43 0.70
CA CYS A 60 24.56 1.37 0.96
C CYS A 60 25.40 2.58 0.47
N PHE A 61 25.01 3.29 -0.60
CA PHE A 61 25.83 4.36 -1.23
C PHE A 61 25.38 5.86 -1.10
N VAL A 62 24.09 6.17 -1.06
CA VAL A 62 23.48 7.47 -0.69
C VAL A 62 23.68 7.94 0.79
N GLY A 63 24.75 8.65 1.10
CA GLY A 63 24.90 9.39 2.38
C GLY A 63 26.32 9.37 2.97
N SER A 64 26.60 10.26 3.93
CA SER A 64 27.95 10.42 4.54
C SER A 64 28.11 9.76 5.93
N ARG A 65 27.11 9.02 6.42
CA ARG A 65 27.13 8.35 7.73
C ARG A 65 27.73 6.95 7.65
N PRO A 66 28.24 6.39 8.77
CA PRO A 66 28.71 5.00 8.80
C PRO A 66 27.61 4.01 8.39
N LEU A 67 28.01 2.93 7.72
CA LEU A 67 27.12 2.01 7.00
C LEU A 67 26.03 1.41 7.92
N LEU A 68 26.38 1.04 9.15
CA LEU A 68 25.45 0.43 10.10
C LEU A 68 24.26 1.34 10.47
N GLN A 69 24.53 2.61 10.77
CA GLN A 69 23.47 3.57 11.11
C GLN A 69 22.54 3.84 9.93
N ARG A 70 23.07 3.71 8.72
CA ARG A 70 22.33 3.95 7.50
C ARG A 70 21.41 2.80 7.15
N VAL A 71 21.92 1.57 7.19
CA VAL A 71 21.12 0.36 7.00
C VAL A 71 20.00 0.31 8.05
N ARG A 72 20.31 0.64 9.31
CA ARG A 72 19.28 0.74 10.36
C ARG A 72 18.17 1.74 10.02
N ARG A 73 18.51 2.91 9.48
CA ARG A 73 17.50 3.90 9.05
C ARG A 73 16.69 3.41 7.85
N TYR A 74 17.32 2.73 6.91
CA TYR A 74 16.64 2.20 5.73
C TYR A 74 15.56 1.19 6.13
N PHE A 75 15.86 0.27 7.06
CA PHE A 75 14.90 -0.69 7.60
C PHE A 75 13.82 -0.10 8.52
N LEU A 76 14.01 1.11 9.05
CA LEU A 76 12.98 1.80 9.86
C LEU A 76 11.87 2.42 9.01
N ASP A 77 12.09 2.57 7.70
CA ASP A 77 11.09 3.10 6.79
C ASP A 77 10.17 1.98 6.28
N THR A 78 8.87 2.15 6.52
CA THR A 78 7.83 1.17 6.16
C THR A 78 7.78 0.89 4.66
N TRP A 79 8.09 1.89 3.84
CA TRP A 79 8.05 1.72 2.37
C TRP A 79 9.24 0.92 1.85
N ASN A 80 10.42 1.14 2.42
CA ASN A 80 11.59 0.33 2.07
C ASN A 80 11.42 -1.13 2.53
N GLN A 81 10.78 -1.36 3.69
CA GLN A 81 10.42 -2.72 4.11
C GLN A 81 9.48 -3.40 3.09
N PHE A 82 8.51 -2.66 2.55
CA PHE A 82 7.60 -3.15 1.51
C PHE A 82 8.35 -3.52 0.22
N ASP A 83 9.28 -2.65 -0.23
CA ASP A 83 10.09 -2.87 -1.43
C ASP A 83 11.02 -4.09 -1.28
N ILE A 84 11.67 -4.26 -0.12
CA ILE A 84 12.48 -5.46 0.18
C ILE A 84 11.61 -6.71 0.19
N THR A 85 10.41 -6.64 0.76
CA THR A 85 9.49 -7.78 0.83
C THR A 85 9.06 -8.22 -0.57
N ALA A 86 8.75 -7.27 -1.46
CA ALA A 86 8.46 -7.55 -2.87
C ALA A 86 9.64 -8.24 -3.56
N LEU A 87 10.85 -7.68 -3.44
CA LEU A 87 12.04 -8.27 -4.06
C LEU A 87 12.34 -9.68 -3.53
N LEU A 88 12.19 -9.92 -2.23
CA LEU A 88 12.38 -11.24 -1.64
C LEU A 88 11.34 -12.24 -2.16
N LEU A 89 10.07 -11.84 -2.25
CA LEU A 89 8.99 -12.70 -2.77
C LEU A 89 9.23 -13.05 -4.24
N PHE A 90 9.67 -12.09 -5.05
CA PHE A 90 10.08 -12.34 -6.43
C PHE A 90 11.21 -13.36 -6.52
N MET A 91 12.26 -13.22 -5.70
CA MET A 91 13.37 -14.19 -5.68
C MET A 91 12.91 -15.59 -5.28
N VAL A 92 12.00 -15.72 -4.30
CA VAL A 92 11.40 -17.01 -3.94
C VAL A 92 10.58 -17.57 -5.11
N GLY A 93 9.79 -16.74 -5.79
CA GLY A 93 9.03 -17.13 -6.98
C GLY A 93 9.93 -17.65 -8.12
N LEU A 94 11.07 -16.99 -8.34
CA LEU A 94 12.08 -17.45 -9.32
C LEU A 94 12.70 -18.79 -8.93
N VAL A 95 13.07 -18.96 -7.66
CA VAL A 95 13.64 -20.23 -7.18
C VAL A 95 12.62 -21.36 -7.36
N CYS A 96 11.35 -21.14 -6.99
CA CYS A 96 10.30 -22.13 -7.21
C CYS A 96 10.05 -22.43 -8.70
N ARG A 97 10.19 -21.45 -9.59
CA ARG A 97 10.07 -21.65 -11.04
C ARG A 97 11.16 -22.58 -11.60
N LEU A 98 12.37 -22.56 -11.04
CA LEU A 98 13.49 -23.39 -11.52
C LEU A 98 13.28 -24.89 -11.29
N PHE A 99 12.43 -25.28 -10.34
CA PHE A 99 12.16 -26.68 -10.01
C PHE A 99 10.85 -27.13 -10.67
N PRO A 100 10.85 -28.24 -11.44
CA PRO A 100 9.64 -28.72 -12.11
C PRO A 100 8.52 -29.09 -11.12
N SER A 101 8.87 -29.60 -9.94
CA SER A 101 7.90 -29.98 -8.90
C SER A 101 7.15 -28.81 -8.26
N SER A 102 7.70 -27.59 -8.30
CA SER A 102 7.12 -26.40 -7.66
C SER A 102 6.79 -25.28 -8.65
N TYR A 103 6.68 -25.62 -9.94
CA TYR A 103 6.38 -24.67 -11.01
C TYR A 103 5.06 -23.92 -10.80
N GLU A 104 3.97 -24.64 -10.49
CA GLU A 104 2.65 -24.03 -10.24
C GLU A 104 2.65 -23.14 -8.98
N SER A 105 3.41 -23.54 -7.97
CA SER A 105 3.62 -22.71 -6.78
C SER A 105 4.41 -21.44 -7.13
N GLY A 106 5.44 -21.55 -7.99
CA GLY A 106 6.20 -20.41 -8.51
C GLY A 106 5.31 -19.42 -9.25
N ARG A 107 4.42 -19.91 -10.14
CA ARG A 107 3.41 -19.07 -10.82
C ARG A 107 2.53 -18.33 -9.83
N THR A 108 2.02 -19.04 -8.82
CA THR A 108 1.14 -18.47 -7.79
C THR A 108 1.84 -17.38 -6.98
N ILE A 109 3.09 -17.62 -6.58
CA ILE A 109 3.91 -16.65 -5.84
C ILE A 109 4.18 -15.41 -6.69
N LEU A 110 4.53 -15.57 -7.96
CA LEU A 110 4.77 -14.45 -8.87
C LEU A 110 3.49 -13.64 -9.17
N CYS A 111 2.31 -14.28 -9.20
CA CYS A 111 1.03 -13.57 -9.30
C CYS A 111 0.75 -12.70 -8.06
N LEU A 112 1.03 -13.22 -6.85
CA LEU A 112 0.92 -12.43 -5.63
C LEU A 112 1.94 -11.29 -5.60
N ASP A 113 3.15 -11.57 -6.06
CA ASP A 113 4.22 -10.58 -6.16
C ASP A 113 3.88 -9.44 -7.14
N PHE A 114 3.26 -9.74 -8.28
CA PHE A 114 2.73 -8.72 -9.18
C PHE A 114 1.73 -7.78 -8.49
N MET A 115 0.87 -8.31 -7.60
CA MET A 115 -0.02 -7.47 -6.79
C MET A 115 0.76 -6.52 -5.86
N ILE A 116 1.86 -6.98 -5.27
CA ILE A 116 2.72 -6.13 -4.43
C ILE A 116 3.41 -5.05 -5.27
N PHE A 117 3.98 -5.40 -6.43
CA PHE A 117 4.60 -4.42 -7.33
C PHE A 117 3.58 -3.41 -7.88
N THR A 118 2.34 -3.79 -8.13
CA THR A 118 1.30 -2.85 -8.53
C THR A 118 0.90 -1.91 -7.37
N LEU A 119 0.80 -2.41 -6.14
CA LEU A 119 0.56 -1.55 -4.97
C LEU A 119 1.68 -0.53 -4.73
N ARG A 120 2.94 -0.85 -5.08
CA ARG A 120 4.08 0.11 -5.03
C ARG A 120 3.84 1.34 -5.93
N LEU A 121 3.02 1.23 -6.98
CA LEU A 121 2.63 2.37 -7.82
C LEU A 121 1.96 3.49 -7.01
N ILE A 122 1.21 3.13 -5.95
CA ILE A 122 0.57 4.09 -5.05
C ILE A 122 1.62 4.96 -4.37
N HIS A 123 2.72 4.35 -3.90
CA HIS A 123 3.84 5.08 -3.30
C HIS A 123 4.54 6.01 -4.30
N ILE A 124 4.71 5.58 -5.55
CA ILE A 124 5.28 6.43 -6.61
C ILE A 124 4.36 7.63 -6.91
N PHE A 125 3.04 7.41 -6.97
CA PHE A 125 2.09 8.50 -7.21
C PHE A 125 1.84 9.39 -5.99
N ALA A 126 2.33 9.02 -4.80
CA ALA A 126 2.31 9.86 -3.62
C ALA A 126 3.01 11.21 -3.82
N VAL A 127 3.91 11.29 -4.81
CA VAL A 127 4.62 12.52 -5.20
C VAL A 127 3.68 13.57 -5.80
N ASN A 128 2.57 13.16 -6.41
CA ASN A 128 1.67 14.08 -7.09
C ASN A 128 0.92 14.99 -6.08
N LYS A 129 0.79 16.29 -6.42
CA LYS A 129 0.08 17.30 -5.62
C LYS A 129 -1.35 16.92 -5.25
N GLN A 130 -2.04 16.25 -6.15
CA GLN A 130 -3.45 15.90 -5.95
C GLN A 130 -3.66 14.53 -5.29
N LEU A 131 -2.72 13.59 -5.49
CA LEU A 131 -2.87 12.20 -5.02
C LEU A 131 -2.13 11.93 -3.70
N GLY A 132 -1.00 12.59 -3.46
CA GLY A 132 -0.20 12.45 -2.24
C GLY A 132 -0.99 12.69 -0.95
N PRO A 133 -1.68 13.84 -0.81
CA PRO A 133 -2.56 14.08 0.34
C PRO A 133 -3.59 12.97 0.56
N LYS A 134 -4.24 12.51 -0.51
CA LYS A 134 -5.29 11.49 -0.45
C LYS A 134 -4.73 10.16 0.04
N MET A 135 -3.53 9.77 -0.39
CA MET A 135 -2.85 8.57 0.12
C MET A 135 -2.60 8.66 1.64
N ILE A 136 -2.14 9.81 2.14
CA ILE A 136 -1.92 10.01 3.57
C ILE A 136 -3.24 9.92 4.35
N ILE A 137 -4.34 10.43 3.78
CA ILE A 137 -5.68 10.31 4.36
C ILE A 137 -6.08 8.83 4.46
N VAL A 138 -5.94 8.06 3.38
CA VAL A 138 -6.23 6.61 3.37
C VAL A 138 -5.42 5.89 4.45
N GLY A 139 -4.12 6.19 4.58
CA GLY A 139 -3.27 5.61 5.63
C GLY A 139 -3.75 5.94 7.05
N LYS A 140 -4.30 7.14 7.28
CA LYS A 140 -4.87 7.53 8.58
C LYS A 140 -6.23 6.87 8.85
N MET A 141 -7.05 6.67 7.81
CA MET A 141 -8.33 5.97 7.89
C MET A 141 -8.21 4.48 8.17
N MET A 142 -7.03 3.88 7.97
CA MET A 142 -6.81 2.46 8.28
C MET A 142 -7.14 2.12 9.74
N LYS A 143 -6.95 3.04 10.69
CA LYS A 143 -7.37 2.83 12.08
C LYS A 143 -8.88 2.66 12.19
N ASP A 144 -9.64 3.49 11.50
CA ASP A 144 -11.11 3.43 11.46
C ASP A 144 -11.57 2.11 10.81
N VAL A 145 -10.88 1.65 9.76
CA VAL A 145 -11.11 0.34 9.13
C VAL A 145 -10.90 -0.80 10.13
N PHE A 146 -9.83 -0.79 10.92
CA PHE A 146 -9.56 -1.85 11.89
C PHE A 146 -10.64 -1.93 12.98
N PHE A 147 -11.10 -0.78 13.50
CA PHE A 147 -12.20 -0.75 14.46
C PHE A 147 -13.50 -1.30 13.85
N PHE A 148 -13.83 -0.90 12.63
CA PHE A 148 -14.99 -1.43 11.92
C PHE A 148 -14.89 -2.94 11.67
N LEU A 149 -13.73 -3.42 11.19
CA LEU A 149 -13.52 -4.84 10.91
C LEU A 149 -13.63 -5.68 12.19
N PHE A 150 -13.24 -5.14 13.35
CA PHE A 150 -13.43 -5.80 14.64
C PHE A 150 -14.91 -6.00 14.97
N PHE A 151 -15.73 -4.94 14.92
CA PHE A 151 -17.18 -5.06 15.18
C PHE A 151 -17.88 -5.93 14.14
N LEU A 152 -17.53 -5.76 12.87
CA LEU A 152 -18.06 -6.58 11.79
C LEU A 152 -17.69 -8.05 11.99
N GLY A 153 -16.45 -8.35 12.37
CA GLY A 153 -15.97 -9.70 12.62
C GLY A 153 -16.71 -10.40 13.76
N VAL A 154 -16.90 -9.71 14.89
CA VAL A 154 -17.68 -10.23 16.03
C VAL A 154 -19.11 -10.55 15.60
N TRP A 155 -19.75 -9.64 14.88
CA TRP A 155 -21.13 -9.81 14.42
C TRP A 155 -21.28 -10.92 13.37
N LEU A 156 -20.34 -10.98 12.43
CA LEU A 156 -20.28 -11.96 11.35
C LEU A 156 -20.08 -13.37 11.89
N VAL A 157 -19.20 -13.57 12.87
CA VAL A 157 -19.01 -14.87 13.53
C VAL A 157 -20.27 -15.29 14.27
N ALA A 158 -20.89 -14.39 15.04
CA ALA A 158 -22.12 -14.70 15.77
C ALA A 158 -23.24 -15.16 14.83
N TYR A 159 -23.52 -14.38 13.78
CA TYR A 159 -24.54 -14.73 12.79
C TYR A 159 -24.19 -16.01 12.00
N GLY A 160 -22.94 -16.14 11.54
CA GLY A 160 -22.48 -17.27 10.72
C GLY A 160 -22.54 -18.60 11.46
N VAL A 161 -22.06 -18.65 12.70
CA VAL A 161 -22.08 -19.88 13.52
C VAL A 161 -23.52 -20.26 13.89
N THR A 162 -24.36 -19.28 14.29
CA THR A 162 -25.76 -19.56 14.61
C THR A 162 -26.54 -20.06 13.40
N THR A 163 -26.35 -19.45 12.22
CA THR A 163 -27.03 -19.88 10.99
C THR A 163 -26.60 -21.27 10.54
N GLU A 164 -25.30 -21.59 10.62
CA GLU A 164 -24.80 -22.91 10.28
C GLU A 164 -25.33 -23.98 11.24
N GLY A 165 -25.35 -23.70 12.55
CA GLY A 165 -25.89 -24.62 13.56
C GLY A 165 -27.39 -24.89 13.39
N LEU A 166 -28.15 -23.91 12.88
CA LEU A 166 -29.59 -24.06 12.62
C LEU A 166 -29.88 -24.82 11.32
N LEU A 167 -29.12 -24.56 10.25
CA LEU A 167 -29.38 -25.14 8.93
C LEU A 167 -28.71 -26.50 8.71
N LEU A 168 -27.47 -26.70 9.15
CA LEU A 168 -26.65 -27.87 8.81
C LEU A 168 -25.90 -28.44 10.04
N PRO A 169 -26.62 -28.94 11.07
CA PRO A 169 -25.99 -29.40 12.31
C PRO A 169 -25.10 -30.64 12.16
N HIS A 170 -25.23 -31.39 11.06
CA HIS A 170 -24.52 -32.66 10.84
C HIS A 170 -23.32 -32.54 9.90
N ASP A 171 -23.07 -31.38 9.27
CA ASP A 171 -21.91 -31.21 8.39
C ASP A 171 -20.63 -31.12 9.23
N ARG A 172 -19.65 -31.99 8.95
CA ARG A 172 -18.36 -32.03 9.66
C ARG A 172 -17.19 -31.58 8.80
N ARG A 173 -17.44 -31.11 7.57
CA ARG A 173 -16.39 -30.69 6.66
C ARG A 173 -15.91 -29.30 7.02
N ILE A 174 -14.77 -29.24 7.70
CA ILE A 174 -14.16 -28.00 8.20
C ILE A 174 -14.04 -26.91 7.11
N PRO A 175 -13.55 -27.16 5.89
CA PRO A 175 -13.43 -26.13 4.86
C PRO A 175 -14.78 -25.52 4.45
N TRP A 176 -15.81 -26.35 4.38
CA TRP A 176 -17.18 -25.93 4.03
C TRP A 176 -17.82 -25.12 5.16
N ILE A 177 -17.62 -25.52 6.42
CA ILE A 177 -18.07 -24.77 7.60
C ILE A 177 -17.42 -23.39 7.62
N PHE A 178 -16.09 -23.28 7.43
CA PHE A 178 -15.42 -21.98 7.37
C PHE A 178 -15.98 -21.08 6.26
N ARG A 179 -16.25 -21.64 5.07
CA ARG A 179 -16.87 -20.91 3.96
C ARG A 179 -18.28 -20.43 4.30
N ARG A 180 -19.09 -21.24 4.99
CA ARG A 180 -20.46 -20.88 5.36
C ARG A 180 -20.52 -19.88 6.53
N VAL A 181 -19.61 -19.99 7.50
CA VAL A 181 -19.56 -19.10 8.66
C VAL A 181 -18.99 -17.72 8.31
N PHE A 182 -17.94 -17.65 7.48
CA PHE A 182 -17.27 -16.39 7.20
C PHE A 182 -17.64 -15.80 5.84
N TYR A 183 -17.40 -16.56 4.77
CA TYR A 183 -17.45 -16.06 3.41
C TYR A 183 -18.88 -15.74 2.95
N ARG A 184 -19.85 -16.60 3.26
CA ARG A 184 -21.25 -16.38 2.86
C ARG A 184 -21.88 -15.15 3.54
N PRO A 185 -21.85 -14.99 4.88
CA PRO A 185 -22.33 -13.78 5.54
C PRO A 185 -21.65 -12.50 5.07
N TYR A 186 -20.35 -12.55 4.78
CA TYR A 186 -19.62 -11.42 4.20
C TYR A 186 -20.23 -10.97 2.87
N LEU A 187 -20.57 -11.91 1.98
CA LEU A 187 -21.19 -11.61 0.69
C LEU A 187 -22.62 -11.07 0.81
N GLN A 188 -23.37 -11.48 1.84
CA GLN A 188 -24.73 -10.98 2.09
C GLN A 188 -24.76 -9.47 2.36
N ILE A 189 -23.71 -8.92 2.98
CA ILE A 189 -23.53 -7.47 3.20
C ILE A 189 -23.56 -6.72 1.86
N PHE A 190 -22.98 -7.31 0.81
CA PHE A 190 -22.94 -6.77 -0.54
C PHE A 190 -24.16 -7.15 -1.41
N GLY A 191 -25.20 -7.74 -0.81
CA GLY A 191 -26.46 -8.06 -1.48
C GLY A 191 -26.53 -9.42 -2.17
N GLN A 192 -25.50 -10.27 -2.04
CA GLN A 192 -25.57 -11.65 -2.54
C GLN A 192 -26.20 -12.56 -1.47
N ILE A 193 -27.54 -12.67 -1.50
CA ILE A 193 -28.31 -13.46 -0.53
C ILE A 193 -28.80 -14.74 -1.22
N PRO A 194 -28.22 -15.92 -0.92
CA PRO A 194 -28.66 -17.18 -1.50
C PRO A 194 -29.95 -17.68 -0.82
N LEU A 195 -31.09 -17.08 -1.16
CA LEU A 195 -32.40 -17.44 -0.60
C LEU A 195 -32.76 -18.91 -0.89
N SER A 196 -32.33 -19.45 -2.03
CA SER A 196 -32.51 -20.85 -2.42
C SER A 196 -31.84 -21.88 -1.49
N GLU A 197 -30.92 -21.45 -0.62
CA GLU A 197 -30.25 -22.31 0.36
C GLU A 197 -30.69 -22.04 1.80
N ILE A 198 -31.36 -20.91 2.05
CA ILE A 198 -31.68 -20.42 3.39
C ILE A 198 -33.18 -20.51 3.66
N ASP A 199 -34.03 -20.19 2.68
CA ASP A 199 -35.48 -20.16 2.83
C ASP A 199 -36.09 -21.53 2.51
N ALA A 200 -36.73 -22.15 3.50
CA ALA A 200 -37.35 -23.47 3.35
C ALA A 200 -38.40 -23.51 2.22
N ALA A 201 -39.03 -22.38 1.88
CA ALA A 201 -40.00 -22.31 0.78
C ALA A 201 -39.35 -22.35 -0.61
N GLN A 202 -38.06 -22.02 -0.73
CA GLN A 202 -37.33 -21.92 -2.00
C GLN A 202 -36.31 -23.04 -2.21
N ILE A 203 -36.08 -23.88 -1.20
CA ILE A 203 -35.17 -25.01 -1.30
C ILE A 203 -35.78 -26.05 -2.24
N THR A 204 -35.11 -26.30 -3.37
CA THR A 204 -35.50 -27.35 -4.31
C THR A 204 -35.24 -28.73 -3.72
N ALA A 205 -36.22 -29.62 -3.81
CA ALA A 205 -36.05 -31.01 -3.43
C ALA A 205 -34.93 -31.65 -4.27
N SER A 206 -33.82 -31.99 -3.61
CA SER A 206 -32.67 -32.69 -4.19
C SER A 206 -32.37 -33.94 -3.38
N ASN A 207 -31.69 -34.91 -3.98
CA ASN A 207 -31.28 -36.14 -3.29
C ASN A 207 -30.25 -35.78 -2.20
N CYS A 208 -30.72 -35.57 -0.97
CA CYS A 208 -29.91 -35.19 0.18
C CYS A 208 -29.89 -36.30 1.23
N THR A 209 -28.84 -36.33 2.06
CA THR A 209 -28.68 -37.33 3.13
C THR A 209 -28.39 -36.66 4.48
N TYR A 210 -28.79 -37.33 5.57
CA TYR A 210 -28.43 -36.95 6.94
C TYR A 210 -27.26 -37.75 7.51
N ASP A 211 -26.78 -38.77 6.78
CA ASP A 211 -25.66 -39.61 7.22
C ASP A 211 -24.35 -38.82 7.21
N PRO A 212 -23.70 -38.61 8.37
CA PRO A 212 -22.46 -37.85 8.46
C PRO A 212 -21.30 -38.50 7.70
N LEU A 213 -21.30 -39.83 7.50
CA LEU A 213 -20.23 -40.52 6.77
C LEU A 213 -20.33 -40.26 5.26
N ALA A 214 -21.53 -40.37 4.69
CA ALA A 214 -21.78 -40.06 3.27
C ALA A 214 -21.50 -38.59 2.92
N ILE A 215 -21.79 -37.66 3.85
CA ILE A 215 -21.50 -36.22 3.67
C ILE A 215 -19.99 -35.96 3.69
N LEU A 216 -19.25 -36.63 4.56
CA LEU A 216 -17.79 -36.45 4.69
C LEU A 216 -17.03 -36.97 3.46
N LEU A 217 -17.53 -38.04 2.84
CA LEU A 217 -16.97 -38.63 1.61
C LEU A 217 -17.36 -37.86 0.33
N GLU A 218 -18.15 -36.79 0.45
CA GLU A 218 -18.67 -35.99 -0.67
C GLU A 218 -19.55 -36.78 -1.67
N ASP A 219 -20.08 -37.94 -1.28
CA ASP A 219 -20.95 -38.78 -2.10
C ASP A 219 -22.38 -38.21 -2.21
N ALA A 220 -22.81 -37.42 -1.24
CA ALA A 220 -24.15 -36.83 -1.18
C ALA A 220 -24.16 -35.45 -0.52
N THR A 221 -25.14 -34.62 -0.88
CA THR A 221 -25.32 -33.28 -0.30
C THR A 221 -26.05 -33.34 1.05
N PRO A 222 -25.64 -32.54 2.05
CA PRO A 222 -26.30 -32.54 3.35
C PRO A 222 -27.70 -31.91 3.25
N CYS A 223 -28.70 -32.54 3.87
CA CYS A 223 -30.04 -31.97 3.96
C CYS A 223 -30.06 -30.77 4.91
N THR A 224 -30.69 -29.67 4.48
CA THR A 224 -30.98 -28.51 5.32
C THR A 224 -32.07 -28.82 6.34
N ASN A 225 -31.86 -28.48 7.60
CA ASN A 225 -32.87 -28.57 8.65
C ASN A 225 -33.86 -27.40 8.54
N THR A 226 -35.14 -27.71 8.40
CA THR A 226 -36.23 -26.72 8.26
C THR A 226 -36.96 -26.40 9.57
N TYR A 227 -36.61 -27.07 10.68
CA TYR A 227 -37.33 -26.95 11.96
C TYR A 227 -37.46 -25.50 12.47
N ALA A 228 -36.35 -24.74 12.47
CA ALA A 228 -36.29 -23.36 12.96
C ALA A 228 -35.98 -22.37 11.83
N ASN A 229 -36.48 -22.62 10.62
CA ASN A 229 -36.18 -21.79 9.46
C ASN A 229 -36.64 -20.32 9.63
N TRP A 230 -37.80 -20.11 10.27
CA TRP A 230 -38.30 -18.77 10.60
C TRP A 230 -37.30 -17.95 11.42
N LEU A 231 -36.55 -18.58 12.34
CA LEU A 231 -35.54 -17.91 13.14
C LEU A 231 -34.34 -17.50 12.28
N VAL A 232 -33.93 -18.34 11.33
CA VAL A 232 -32.86 -18.03 10.38
C VAL A 232 -33.22 -16.81 9.52
N LEU A 233 -34.47 -16.72 9.05
CA LEU A 233 -34.96 -15.57 8.30
C LEU A 233 -34.97 -14.29 9.16
N ILE A 234 -35.41 -14.37 10.42
CA ILE A 234 -35.34 -13.23 11.36
C ILE A 234 -33.88 -12.81 11.60
N LEU A 235 -32.99 -13.76 11.84
CA LEU A 235 -31.56 -13.50 12.03
C LEU A 235 -30.93 -12.85 10.80
N LEU A 236 -31.31 -13.27 9.58
CA LEU A 236 -30.88 -12.65 8.34
C LEU A 236 -31.31 -11.18 8.26
N VAL A 237 -32.58 -10.88 8.57
CA VAL A 237 -33.09 -9.49 8.57
C VAL A 237 -32.33 -8.63 9.59
N ILE A 238 -32.16 -9.14 10.82
CA ILE A 238 -31.42 -8.43 11.88
C ILE A 238 -29.95 -8.24 11.48
N PHE A 239 -29.32 -9.27 10.91
CA PHE A 239 -27.94 -9.21 10.43
C PHE A 239 -27.76 -8.12 9.38
N LEU A 240 -28.63 -8.07 8.36
CA LEU A 240 -28.59 -7.05 7.31
C LEU A 240 -28.86 -5.65 7.86
N LEU A 241 -29.78 -5.50 8.80
CA LEU A 241 -30.05 -4.20 9.43
C LEU A 241 -28.82 -3.69 10.19
N VAL A 242 -28.20 -4.53 11.02
CA VAL A 242 -27.02 -4.13 11.79
C VAL A 242 -25.81 -3.90 10.87
N ALA A 243 -25.53 -4.79 9.93
CA ALA A 243 -24.36 -4.67 9.06
C ALA A 243 -24.51 -3.49 8.07
N ASN A 244 -25.62 -3.42 7.34
CA ASN A 244 -25.76 -2.47 6.24
C ASN A 244 -26.29 -1.11 6.69
N ILE A 245 -27.22 -1.06 7.63
CA ILE A 245 -27.82 0.22 8.06
C ILE A 245 -27.04 0.85 9.20
N LEU A 246 -26.53 0.06 10.16
CA LEU A 246 -25.79 0.61 11.30
C LEU A 246 -24.29 0.68 11.02
N LEU A 247 -23.62 -0.44 10.79
CA LEU A 247 -22.16 -0.50 10.74
C LEU A 247 -21.58 0.22 9.51
N LEU A 248 -22.11 -0.02 8.30
CA LEU A 248 -21.62 0.66 7.09
C LEU A 248 -21.82 2.18 7.15
N ASN A 249 -22.98 2.65 7.61
CA ASN A 249 -23.25 4.09 7.72
C ASN A 249 -22.36 4.76 8.78
N LEU A 250 -22.08 4.06 9.89
CA LEU A 250 -21.13 4.53 10.89
C LEU A 250 -19.71 4.60 10.30
N LEU A 251 -19.29 3.61 9.51
CA LEU A 251 -17.99 3.64 8.81
C LEU A 251 -17.88 4.84 7.86
N ILE A 252 -18.93 5.11 7.08
CA ILE A 252 -18.98 6.28 6.19
C ILE A 252 -18.85 7.58 7.00
N ALA A 253 -19.54 7.68 8.15
CA ALA A 253 -19.45 8.84 9.02
C ALA A 253 -18.04 9.03 9.61
N MET A 254 -17.39 7.95 10.08
CA MET A 254 -16.01 7.98 10.57
C MET A 254 -15.04 8.42 9.48
N PHE A 255 -15.15 7.85 8.27
CA PHE A 255 -14.34 8.26 7.13
C PHE A 255 -14.57 9.73 6.78
N SER A 256 -15.81 10.21 6.76
CA SER A 256 -16.10 11.62 6.48
C SER A 256 -15.45 12.58 7.49
N TYR A 257 -15.50 12.22 8.79
CA TYR A 257 -14.87 12.99 9.86
C TYR A 257 -13.33 13.00 9.71
N THR A 258 -12.71 11.82 9.56
CA THR A 258 -11.26 11.70 9.40
C THR A 258 -10.78 12.37 8.11
N PHE A 259 -11.52 12.24 7.01
CA PHE A 259 -11.24 12.90 5.73
C PHE A 259 -11.19 14.41 5.91
N SER A 260 -12.24 15.01 6.48
CA SER A 260 -12.36 16.45 6.64
C SER A 260 -11.26 17.02 7.55
N LYS A 261 -10.99 16.34 8.67
CA LYS A 261 -9.94 16.73 9.63
C LYS A 261 -8.54 16.68 9.02
N VAL A 262 -8.23 15.64 8.25
CA VAL A 262 -6.91 15.49 7.63
C VAL A 262 -6.76 16.38 6.39
N GLN A 263 -7.83 16.57 5.62
CA GLN A 263 -7.86 17.47 4.47
C GLN A 263 -7.54 18.92 4.87
N GLY A 264 -8.01 19.39 6.03
CA GLY A 264 -7.67 20.73 6.55
C GLY A 264 -6.16 20.96 6.78
N ASN A 265 -5.39 19.89 7.02
CA ASN A 265 -3.94 19.94 7.22
C ASN A 265 -3.12 19.42 6.03
N SER A 266 -3.79 19.01 4.94
CA SER A 266 -3.20 18.30 3.80
C SER A 266 -2.07 19.07 3.12
N ASP A 267 -2.23 20.39 2.98
CA ASP A 267 -1.26 21.26 2.32
C ASP A 267 0.10 21.28 3.03
N ILE A 268 0.10 21.27 4.37
CA ILE A 268 1.32 21.26 5.18
C ILE A 268 2.06 19.92 4.98
N TYR A 269 1.32 18.82 5.06
CA TYR A 269 1.88 17.49 4.84
C TYR A 269 2.45 17.33 3.44
N TRP A 270 1.73 17.77 2.41
CA TRP A 270 2.19 17.69 1.04
C TRP A 270 3.44 18.54 0.77
N LYS A 271 3.49 19.77 1.29
CA LYS A 271 4.67 20.64 1.13
C LYS A 271 5.92 20.00 1.75
N SER A 272 5.80 19.38 2.92
CA SER A 272 6.90 18.66 3.57
C SER A 272 7.34 17.42 2.78
N GLN A 273 6.38 16.59 2.34
CA GLN A 273 6.67 15.41 1.53
C GLN A 273 7.33 15.76 0.20
N ARG A 274 6.83 16.79 -0.49
CA ARG A 274 7.39 17.28 -1.75
C ARG A 274 8.86 17.64 -1.60
N TYR A 275 9.25 18.31 -0.52
CA TYR A 275 10.65 18.66 -0.29
C TYR A 275 11.53 17.42 -0.19
N ASN A 276 11.15 16.44 0.64
CA ASN A 276 11.90 15.20 0.81
C ASN A 276 12.03 14.42 -0.50
N LEU A 277 10.96 14.37 -1.29
CA LEU A 277 10.94 13.69 -2.59
C LEU A 277 11.80 14.40 -3.63
N ILE A 278 11.78 15.74 -3.68
CA ILE A 278 12.66 16.51 -4.57
C ILE A 278 14.12 16.21 -4.22
N LEU A 279 14.49 16.21 -2.94
CA LEU A 279 15.83 15.85 -2.51
C LEU A 279 16.22 14.43 -2.96
N GLU A 280 15.29 13.48 -2.81
CA GLU A 280 15.52 12.09 -3.17
C GLU A 280 15.70 11.91 -4.68
N TYR A 281 14.76 12.37 -5.52
CA TYR A 281 14.85 12.26 -6.98
C TYR A 281 16.01 13.06 -7.55
N HIS A 282 16.35 14.20 -6.93
CA HIS A 282 17.55 14.94 -7.27
C HIS A 282 18.82 14.15 -6.94
N SER A 283 18.81 13.25 -5.96
CA SER A 283 19.95 12.39 -5.61
C SER A 283 20.09 11.13 -6.49
N ARG A 284 19.03 10.75 -7.24
CA ARG A 284 19.05 9.60 -8.14
C ARG A 284 19.91 9.87 -9.40
N PRO A 285 20.45 8.82 -10.05
CA PRO A 285 21.04 8.96 -11.38
C PRO A 285 19.96 9.35 -12.40
N ALA A 286 20.36 10.01 -13.49
CA ALA A 286 19.40 10.59 -14.45
C ALA A 286 18.67 9.54 -15.31
N LEU A 287 19.16 8.30 -15.37
CA LEU A 287 18.57 7.24 -16.16
C LEU A 287 17.62 6.42 -15.28
N ALA A 288 16.40 6.19 -15.77
CA ALA A 288 15.43 5.30 -15.15
C ALA A 288 15.84 3.81 -15.36
N PRO A 289 15.36 2.87 -14.53
CA PRO A 289 15.44 1.43 -14.83
C PRO A 289 14.78 1.17 -16.20
N PRO A 290 15.35 0.39 -17.15
CA PRO A 290 16.48 -0.57 -17.04
C PRO A 290 17.86 0.01 -17.41
N PHE A 291 17.93 1.20 -18.01
CA PHE A 291 19.21 1.80 -18.47
C PHE A 291 20.10 2.30 -17.34
N ILE A 292 19.60 2.24 -16.11
CA ILE A 292 20.33 2.57 -14.89
C ILE A 292 21.59 1.73 -14.72
N LEU A 293 21.63 0.50 -15.26
CA LEU A 293 22.83 -0.36 -15.29
C LEU A 293 24.05 0.34 -15.89
N ILE A 294 23.85 1.10 -16.99
CA ILE A 294 24.92 1.85 -17.65
C ILE A 294 25.47 2.93 -16.71
N SER A 295 24.58 3.58 -15.94
CA SER A 295 24.98 4.60 -14.97
C SER A 295 25.77 4.00 -13.80
N HIS A 296 25.37 2.83 -13.31
CA HIS A 296 26.09 2.10 -12.25
C HIS A 296 27.45 1.62 -12.73
N LEU A 297 27.52 1.03 -13.93
CA LEU A 297 28.78 0.61 -14.55
C LEU A 297 29.72 1.80 -14.74
N HIS A 298 29.23 2.94 -15.24
CA HIS A 298 30.02 4.15 -15.38
C HIS A 298 30.51 4.68 -14.01
N LEU A 299 29.69 4.62 -12.97
CA LEU A 299 30.06 5.06 -11.62
C LEU A 299 31.12 4.14 -10.98
N LEU A 300 30.96 2.82 -11.14
CA LEU A 300 31.92 1.81 -10.69
C LEU A 300 33.25 1.95 -11.44
N PHE A 301 33.20 2.14 -12.76
CA PHE A 301 34.38 2.38 -13.60
C PHE A 301 35.12 3.65 -13.15
N LYS A 302 34.42 4.77 -12.96
CA LYS A 302 35.02 6.02 -12.47
C LYS A 302 35.64 5.86 -11.07
N ARG A 303 35.05 5.05 -10.20
CA ARG A 303 35.51 4.84 -8.82
C ARG A 303 36.72 3.90 -8.74
N HIS A 304 36.69 2.77 -9.45
CA HIS A 304 37.76 1.77 -9.42
C HIS A 304 38.95 2.15 -10.31
N ILE A 305 38.72 2.73 -11.48
CA ILE A 305 39.79 3.00 -12.46
C ILE A 305 40.33 4.42 -12.34
N ARG A 306 39.47 5.43 -12.17
CA ARG A 306 39.92 6.84 -12.06
C ARG A 306 40.15 7.33 -10.63
N LYS A 307 39.88 6.50 -9.59
CA LYS A 307 40.01 6.84 -8.16
C LYS A 307 39.43 8.21 -7.77
N VAL A 308 38.42 8.70 -8.51
CA VAL A 308 37.83 10.02 -8.24
C VAL A 308 36.95 9.89 -7.00
N GLN A 309 37.25 10.68 -5.96
CA GLN A 309 36.39 10.75 -4.77
C GLN A 309 34.99 11.20 -5.18
N SER A 310 33.98 10.60 -4.54
CA SER A 310 32.58 10.98 -4.73
C SER A 310 32.42 12.45 -4.37
N ALA A 311 32.28 13.32 -5.37
CA ALA A 311 31.97 14.73 -5.14
C ALA A 311 30.65 14.78 -4.34
N LYS A 312 30.68 15.38 -3.14
CA LYS A 312 29.45 15.72 -2.42
C LYS A 312 28.63 16.63 -3.34
N ARG A 313 27.40 16.24 -3.68
CA ARG A 313 26.48 17.07 -4.49
C ARG A 313 26.23 18.38 -3.75
N ARG A 314 26.61 19.51 -4.36
CA ARG A 314 26.43 20.87 -3.83
C ARG A 314 25.26 21.60 -4.49
N ASP A 315 24.39 20.90 -5.21
CA ASP A 315 23.39 21.53 -6.07
C ASP A 315 22.32 22.35 -5.30
N PHE A 316 22.08 22.04 -4.01
CA PHE A 316 21.25 22.86 -3.11
C PHE A 316 22.07 23.83 -2.23
N LEU A 317 23.38 23.85 -2.40
CA LEU A 317 24.32 24.58 -1.54
C LEU A 317 25.00 25.65 -2.38
N LEU A 318 24.45 26.86 -2.29
CA LEU A 318 25.05 28.03 -2.92
C LEU A 318 26.17 28.56 -2.01
N GLU A 319 27.41 28.45 -2.46
CA GLU A 319 28.54 29.09 -1.78
C GLU A 319 28.50 30.59 -2.08
N LEU A 320 28.20 31.38 -1.05
CA LEU A 320 28.16 32.84 -1.11
C LEU A 320 29.56 33.40 -0.82
N SER A 321 29.95 34.46 -1.53
CA SER A 321 31.14 35.22 -1.12
C SER A 321 30.91 35.92 0.22
N GLU A 322 31.97 36.20 0.98
CA GLU A 322 31.83 36.86 2.29
C GLU A 322 31.06 38.19 2.21
N ILE A 323 31.26 38.94 1.12
CA ILE A 323 30.58 40.23 0.88
C ILE A 323 29.08 40.02 0.65
N GLN A 324 28.71 39.02 -0.17
CA GLN A 324 27.30 38.69 -0.42
C GLN A 324 26.62 38.16 0.85
N ASN A 325 27.30 37.32 1.63
CA ASN A 325 26.78 36.81 2.88
C ASN A 325 26.54 37.93 3.90
N ARG A 326 27.50 38.86 4.06
CA ARG A 326 27.33 40.04 4.92
C ARG A 326 26.14 40.89 4.48
N ARG A 327 26.02 41.19 3.18
CA ARG A 327 24.87 41.94 2.64
C ARG A 327 23.53 41.24 2.89
N LEU A 328 23.48 39.92 2.71
CA LEU A 328 22.28 39.11 2.96
C LEU A 328 21.87 39.19 4.44
N LEU A 329 22.83 39.03 5.36
CA LEU A 329 22.58 39.09 6.80
C LEU A 329 22.13 40.48 7.25
N THR A 330 22.72 41.56 6.72
CA THR A 330 22.28 42.93 7.00
C THR A 330 20.86 43.17 6.45
N TRP A 331 20.56 42.68 5.25
CA TRP A 331 19.21 42.77 4.71
C TRP A 331 18.20 42.00 5.56
N GLU A 332 18.52 40.76 5.97
CA GLU A 332 17.69 39.93 6.84
C GLU A 332 17.46 40.61 8.20
N SER A 333 18.49 41.21 8.80
CA SER A 333 18.37 41.91 10.08
C SER A 333 17.44 43.12 9.99
N VAL A 334 17.56 43.92 8.93
CA VAL A 334 16.69 45.08 8.69
C VAL A 334 15.23 44.64 8.50
N GLN A 335 14.99 43.58 7.73
CA GLN A 335 13.63 43.04 7.56
C GLN A 335 13.06 42.49 8.87
N LYS A 336 13.88 41.80 9.67
CA LYS A 336 13.50 41.29 10.98
C LYS A 336 13.11 42.44 11.92
N GLU A 337 13.90 43.50 11.99
CA GLU A 337 13.60 44.66 12.83
C GLU A 337 12.32 45.37 12.39
N ASN A 338 12.16 45.61 11.09
CA ASN A 338 10.93 46.20 10.54
C ASN A 338 9.69 45.36 10.89
N TYR A 339 9.80 44.03 10.77
CA TYR A 339 8.73 43.11 11.15
C TYR A 339 8.40 43.17 12.65
N LEU A 340 9.42 43.17 13.52
CA LEU A 340 9.23 43.25 14.98
C LEU A 340 8.61 44.58 15.40
N VAL A 341 9.04 45.69 14.80
CA VAL A 341 8.45 47.02 15.05
C VAL A 341 7.00 47.06 14.58
N ALA A 342 6.69 46.52 13.41
CA ALA A 342 5.31 46.43 12.91
C ALA A 342 4.42 45.58 13.83
N GLN A 343 4.92 44.43 14.29
CA GLN A 343 4.21 43.57 15.22
C GLN A 343 3.99 44.24 16.58
N ALA A 344 5.01 44.94 17.11
CA ALA A 344 4.90 45.70 18.35
C ALA A 344 3.89 46.86 18.23
N ARG A 345 3.87 47.54 17.09
CA ARG A 345 2.88 48.58 16.78
C ARG A 345 1.46 48.01 16.73
N GLN A 346 1.26 46.89 16.04
CA GLN A 346 -0.03 46.22 15.97
C GLN A 346 -0.51 45.75 17.35
N LYS A 347 0.39 45.19 18.18
CA LYS A 347 0.07 44.80 19.55
C LYS A 347 -0.28 46.01 20.42
N ARG A 348 0.47 47.10 20.29
CA ARG A 348 0.19 48.37 20.98
C ARG A 348 -1.16 48.96 20.60
N ASP A 349 -1.52 48.86 19.32
CA ASP A 349 -2.74 49.43 18.78
C ASP A 349 -3.95 48.50 19.00
N SER A 350 -3.77 47.32 19.60
CA SER A 350 -4.84 46.40 19.96
C SER A 350 -5.73 46.97 21.07
N ASP A 351 -7.03 46.74 20.97
CA ASP A 351 -8.02 47.28 21.92
C ASP A 351 -7.78 46.80 23.35
N THR A 352 -7.29 45.56 23.52
CA THR A 352 -6.89 45.02 24.82
C THR A 352 -5.78 45.83 25.48
N GLU A 353 -4.76 46.21 24.70
CA GLU A 353 -3.62 46.95 25.25
C GLU A 353 -3.94 48.43 25.42
N ARG A 354 -4.83 48.99 24.59
CA ARG A 354 -5.39 50.34 24.77
C ARG A 354 -6.22 50.43 26.04
N LEU A 355 -7.14 49.49 26.26
CA LEU A 355 -7.95 49.40 27.48
C LEU A 355 -7.08 49.26 28.74
N ARG A 356 -6.06 48.40 28.68
CA ARG A 356 -5.10 48.22 29.77
C ARG A 356 -4.37 49.53 30.10
N ARG A 357 -3.98 50.32 29.10
CA ARG A 357 -3.32 51.62 29.28
C ARG A 357 -4.24 52.70 29.81
N THR A 358 -5.54 52.64 29.51
CA THR A 358 -6.53 53.57 30.06
C THR A 358 -6.98 53.21 31.48
N SER A 359 -6.78 51.96 31.90
CA SER A 359 -7.08 51.49 33.26
C SER A 359 -5.93 51.67 34.27
N GLN A 360 -4.72 51.93 33.79
CA GLN A 360 -3.55 52.31 34.59
C GLN A 360 -3.46 53.83 34.65
#